data_AF-A0A3B8HNT3-F1
#
_entry.id   AF-A0A3B8HNT3-F1
#
_cell.length_a   1.000
_cell.length_b   1.000
_cell.length_c   1.000
_cell.angle_alpha   90.00
_cell.angle_beta   90.00
_cell.angle_gamma   90.00
#
_symmetry.space_group_name_H-M   'P 1'
#
loop_
_entity.id
_entity.type
_entity.pdbx_description
1 polymer ?
#
loop_
_entity_poly.entity_id
_entity_poly.type
_entity_poly.pdbx_seq_one_letter_code
_entity_poly.pdbx_strand_id
1 'polypeptide(L)' 'MKDYALFAFNGDIMCFSHVLLNALDLNERGHRVGIIIEGAATQLITALSK' A
#
# COMPACT_ATOMS: atom_id res chain seq x y z
N MET A 1 -11.84 -12.98 8.84
CA MET A 1 -11.69 -11.52 8.98
C MET A 1 -10.55 -11.26 9.97
N LYS A 2 -9.55 -10.47 9.58
CA LYS A 2 -8.40 -10.05 10.40
C LYS A 2 -8.04 -8.61 10.01
N ASP A 3 -7.36 -7.90 10.91
CA ASP A 3 -6.90 -6.53 10.67
C ASP A 3 -5.43 -6.53 10.24
N TYR A 4 -5.12 -5.79 9.17
CA TYR A 4 -3.77 -5.65 8.63
C TYR A 4 -3.37 -4.19 8.50
N ALA A 5 -2.11 -3.90 8.83
CA ALA A 5 -1.46 -2.62 8.59
C ALA A 5 -0.24 -2.85 7.70
N LEU A 6 -0.23 -2.25 6.51
CA LEU A 6 0.88 -2.32 5.57
C LEU A 6 1.65 -1.00 5.60
N PHE A 7 2.97 -1.08 5.75
CA PHE A 7 3.84 0.10 5.83
C PHE A 7 4.62 0.26 4.53
N ALA A 8 4.41 1.38 3.83
CA ALA A 8 5.15 1.76 2.65
C ALA A 8 6.08 2.92 2.99
N PHE A 9 7.39 2.67 3.03
CA PHE A 9 8.41 3.68 3.34
C PHE A 9 9.48 3.85 2.25
N ASN A 10 9.65 2.86 1.36
CA ASN A 10 10.62 2.89 0.27
C ASN A 10 10.14 3.77 -0.90
N GLY A 11 11.04 4.57 -1.48
CA GLY A 11 10.77 5.46 -2.61
C GLY A 11 10.80 4.79 -3.99
N ASP A 12 10.94 3.46 -4.04
CA ASP A 12 10.87 2.71 -5.28
C ASP A 12 9.40 2.42 -5.69
N ILE A 13 9.04 2.78 -6.92
CA ILE A 13 7.67 2.65 -7.45
C ILE A 13 7.19 1.20 -7.54
N MET A 14 8.08 0.23 -7.79
CA MET A 14 7.74 -1.20 -7.82
C MET A 14 7.40 -1.67 -6.41
N CYS A 15 8.20 -1.28 -5.41
CA CYS A 15 7.92 -1.57 -4.00
C CYS A 15 6.59 -0.95 -3.55
N PHE A 16 6.34 0.32 -3.90
CA PHE A 16 5.09 1.00 -3.57
C PHE A 16 3.88 0.30 -4.20
N SER A 17 3.97 -0.07 -5.48
CA SER A 17 2.91 -0.76 -6.21
C SER A 17 2.54 -2.11 -5.58
N HIS A 18 3.53 -2.89 -5.14
CA HIS A 18 3.27 -4.17 -4.46
C HIS A 18 2.50 -4.01 -3.14
N VAL A 19 2.75 -2.94 -2.38
CA VAL A 19 1.98 -2.67 -1.16
C VAL A 19 0.52 -2.39 -1.48
N LEU A 20 0.24 -1.59 -2.51
CA LEU A 20 -1.12 -1.30 -2.95
C LEU A 20 -1.84 -2.57 -3.44
N LEU A 21 -1.18 -3.39 -4.26
CA LEU A 21 -1.73 -4.65 -4.77
C LEU A 21 -2.02 -5.65 -3.63
N ASN A 22 -1.13 -5.75 -2.65
CA ASN A 22 -1.37 -6.61 -1.47
C ASN A 22 -2.55 -6.12 -0.64
N ALA A 23 -2.74 -4.80 -0.49
CA ALA A 23 -3.91 -4.26 0.19
C ALA A 23 -5.21 -4.63 -0.53
N LEU A 24 -5.22 -4.56 -1.88
CA LEU A 24 -6.37 -4.97 -2.68
C LEU A 24 -6.68 -6.46 -2.50
N ASP A 25 -5.68 -7.35 -2.59
CA ASP A 25 -5.86 -8.80 -2.37
C ASP A 25 -6.45 -9.09 -0.97
N LEU A 26 -5.89 -8.47 0.07
CA LEU A 26 -6.38 -8.63 1.45
C LEU A 26 -7.83 -8.15 1.58
N ASN A 27 -8.18 -7.03 0.96
CA ASN A 27 -9.54 -6.51 0.95
C ASN A 27 -10.51 -7.45 0.22
N GLU A 28 -10.14 -7.96 -0.96
CA GLU A 28 -10.94 -8.94 -1.73
C GLU A 28 -11.17 -10.24 -0.95
N ARG A 29 -10.20 -10.64 -0.12
CA ARG A 29 -10.30 -11.81 0.77
C ARG A 29 -11.12 -11.56 2.04
N GLY A 30 -11.73 -10.38 2.19
CA GLY A 30 -12.59 -10.04 3.32
C GLY A 30 -11.83 -9.68 4.60
N HIS A 31 -10.60 -9.17 4.48
CA HIS A 31 -9.85 -8.60 5.59
C HIS A 31 -9.99 -7.08 5.63
N ARG A 32 -9.87 -6.51 6.83
CA ARG A 32 -9.79 -5.06 6.99
C ARG A 32 -8.31 -4.67 6.91
N VAL A 33 -7.97 -3.79 5.99
CA VAL A 33 -6.58 -3.42 5.72
C VAL A 33 -6.43 -1.90 5.64
N GLY A 34 -5.35 -1.38 6.22
CA GLY A 34 -4.92 0.00 6.09
C GLY A 34 -3.48 0.07 5.57
N ILE A 35 -3.18 1.13 4.82
CA ILE A 35 -1.83 1.42 4.34
C ILE A 35 -1.33 2.67 5.05
N ILE A 36 -0.16 2.57 5.67
CA ILE A 36 0.57 3.69 6.27
C ILE A 36 1.67 4.06 5.27
N ILE A 37 1.55 5.25 4.69
CA ILE A 37 2.54 5.79 3.76
C ILE A 37 3.43 6.75 4.55
N GLU A 38 4.72 6.45 4.61
CA GLU A 38 5.71 7.26 5.32
C GLU A 38 7.04 7.30 4.55
N GLY A 39 8.04 8.01 5.07
CA GLY A 39 9.37 8.08 4.46
C GLY A 39 9.36 8.56 2.99
N ALA A 40 10.21 7.94 2.17
CA ALA A 40 10.38 8.32 0.76
C ALA A 40 9.15 7.96 -0.11
N ALA A 41 8.33 6.99 0.31
CA ALA A 41 7.12 6.59 -0.40
C ALA A 41 6.06 7.70 -0.48
N THR A 42 6.09 8.69 0.44
CA THR A 42 5.16 9.83 0.44
C THR A 42 5.19 10.62 -0.87
N GLN A 43 6.32 10.62 -1.58
CA GLN A 43 6.47 11.30 -2.87
C GLN A 43 5.74 10.57 -4.02
N LEU A 44 5.31 9.31 -3.80
CA LEU A 44 4.72 8.45 -4.82
C LEU A 44 3.19 8.39 -4.79
N ILE A 45 2.53 9.11 -3.88
CA ILE A 45 1.07 9.05 -3.67
C ILE A 45 0.29 9.29 -4.97
N THR A 46 0.76 10.20 -5.82
CA THR A 46 0.11 10.54 -7.09
C THR A 46 0.73 9.83 -8.30
N ALA A 47 1.79 9.05 -8.13
CA ALA A 47 2.55 8.46 -9.23
C ALA A 47 1.73 7.48 -10.08
N LEU A 48 0.66 6.92 -9.51
CA LEU A 48 -0.24 5.96 -10.17
C LEU A 48 -1.62 6.55 -10.49
N SER A 49 -1.85 7.84 -10.19
CA SER A 49 -3.10 8.53 -10.49
C SER A 49 -3.04 9.07 -11.92
N LYS A 50 -3.84 8.50 -12.83
CA LYS A 50 -4.25 9.14 -14.08
C LYS A 50 -5.72 9.52 -14.00
#